data_AF-A0A9P5R3Q6-F1
#
_entry.id   AF-A0A9P5R3Q6-F1
#
_cell.length_a   1.000
_cell.length_b   1.000
_cell.length_c   1.000
_cell.angle_alpha   90.00
_cell.angle_beta   90.00
_cell.angle_gamma   90.00
#
_symmetry.space_group_name_H-M   'P 1'
#
loop_
_entity.id
_entity.type
_entity.pdbx_description
1 polymer ?
#
loop_
_entity_poly.entity_id
_entity_poly.type
_entity_poly.pdbx_seq_one_letter_code
_entity_poly.pdbx_strand_id
1 'polypeptide(L)'
;MTHLTNTLIDATSTVVALPELLEVIGQHLNQPDIASCLQVCHAWNKILTPLLWREVDDLAWEEFLKQDTVNAAKEWVQIRFSNHGQHIRHLCVQTNTVLNIATEECRHLVSLTANRLAIPDQ
;
A
#
# COMPACT_ATOMS: atom_id res chain seq x y z
N MET A 1 20.68 39.31 22.33
CA MET A 1 21.68 38.44 21.65
C MET A 1 20.94 37.16 21.28
N THR A 2 20.14 37.21 20.22
CA THR A 2 19.04 36.25 19.95
C THR A 2 18.82 36.16 18.43
N HIS A 3 19.77 35.56 17.68
CA HIS A 3 19.64 35.43 16.22
C HIS A 3 20.29 34.16 15.62
N LEU A 4 20.59 33.12 16.40
CA LEU A 4 21.30 31.93 15.86
C LEU A 4 20.55 30.60 15.92
N THR A 5 19.28 30.56 16.33
CA THR A 5 18.53 29.29 16.44
C THR A 5 17.58 28.99 15.29
N ASN A 6 17.35 29.92 14.35
CA ASN A 6 16.28 29.75 13.35
C ASN A 6 16.72 29.16 12.01
N THR A 7 18.02 29.06 11.73
CA THR A 7 18.51 28.61 10.40
C THR A 7 18.71 27.10 10.27
N LEU A 8 18.81 26.36 11.37
CA LEU A 8 18.93 24.88 11.34
C LEU A 8 17.57 24.17 11.28
N ILE A 9 16.48 24.87 11.60
CA ILE A 9 15.11 24.33 11.58
C ILE A 9 14.55 24.25 10.14
N ASP A 10 15.17 24.93 9.18
CA ASP A 10 14.62 25.09 7.83
C ASP A 10 15.14 24.03 6.82
N ALA A 11 16.38 23.56 6.99
CA ALA A 11 17.03 22.63 6.06
C ALA A 11 16.50 21.19 6.15
N THR A 12 16.27 20.69 7.37
CA THR A 12 15.65 19.37 7.60
C THR A 12 14.19 19.34 7.15
N SER A 13 13.49 20.48 7.30
CA SER A 13 12.12 20.66 6.81
C SER A 13 12.06 20.62 5.27
N THR A 14 13.05 21.18 4.58
CA THR A 14 13.10 21.19 3.11
C THR A 14 13.52 19.86 2.50
N VAL A 15 14.48 19.13 3.08
CA VAL A 15 14.93 17.83 2.53
C VAL A 15 13.86 16.76 2.65
N VAL A 16 13.11 16.74 3.76
CA VAL A 16 11.98 15.83 3.98
C VAL A 16 10.74 16.22 3.13
N ALA A 17 10.72 17.44 2.60
CA ALA A 17 9.66 17.91 1.70
C ALA A 17 9.92 17.55 0.23
N LEU A 18 11.09 17.03 -0.14
CA LEU A 18 11.40 16.62 -1.51
C LEU A 18 10.78 15.25 -1.83
N PRO A 19 9.77 15.17 -2.71
CA PRO A 19 9.07 13.93 -2.98
C PRO A 19 9.98 12.83 -3.54
N GLU A 20 10.96 13.18 -4.36
CA GLU A 20 11.87 12.24 -5.04
C GLU A 20 12.79 11.55 -4.02
N LEU A 21 13.26 12.28 -3.02
CA LEU A 21 14.08 11.70 -1.95
C LEU A 21 13.25 10.76 -1.08
N LEU A 22 12.02 11.17 -0.76
CA LEU A 22 11.12 10.35 0.04
C LEU A 22 10.72 9.06 -0.69
N GLU A 23 10.51 9.13 -2.00
CA GLU A 23 10.24 7.95 -2.84
C GLU A 23 11.43 6.99 -2.84
N VAL A 24 12.66 7.48 -3.00
CA VAL A 24 13.87 6.66 -2.95
C VAL A 24 14.05 6.01 -1.58
N ILE A 25 13.85 6.76 -0.49
CA ILE A 25 13.88 6.21 0.87
C ILE A 25 12.80 5.13 1.03
N GLY A 26 11.58 5.42 0.57
CA GLY A 26 10.44 4.51 0.66
C GLY A 26 10.66 3.16 -0.01
N GLN A 27 11.43 3.10 -1.10
CA GLN A 27 11.79 1.85 -1.80
C GLN A 27 12.67 0.92 -0.95
N HIS A 28 13.29 1.42 0.11
CA HIS A 28 14.13 0.63 1.03
C HIS A 28 13.42 0.29 2.35
N LEU A 29 12.19 0.75 2.55
CA LEU A 29 11.38 0.45 3.72
C LEU A 29 10.57 -0.83 3.50
N ASN A 30 10.34 -1.59 4.58
CA ASN A 30 9.37 -2.69 4.54
C ASN A 30 7.93 -2.16 4.65
N GLN A 31 6.95 -3.02 4.33
CA GLN A 31 5.52 -2.71 4.40
C GLN A 31 5.08 -2.06 5.73
N PRO A 32 5.39 -2.63 6.91
CA PRO A 32 5.09 -2.00 8.21
C PRO A 32 5.69 -0.60 8.41
N ASP A 33 6.94 -0.40 8.00
CA ASP A 33 7.63 0.88 8.10
C ASP A 33 6.98 1.92 7.18
N ILE A 34 6.64 1.55 5.94
CA ILE A 34 5.90 2.41 5.02
C ILE A 34 4.55 2.80 5.64
N ALA A 35 3.79 1.85 6.17
CA ALA A 35 2.50 2.12 6.82
C ALA A 35 2.62 3.08 8.01
N SER A 36 3.73 3.03 8.74
CA SER A 36 4.03 3.98 9.82
C SER A 36 4.35 5.37 9.26
N CYS A 37 5.13 5.45 8.18
CA CYS A 37 5.45 6.69 7.49
C CYS A 37 4.21 7.40 6.92
N LEU A 38 3.19 6.66 6.47
CA LEU A 38 1.93 7.24 5.99
C LEU A 38 1.19 8.08 7.05
N GLN A 39 1.50 7.90 8.34
CA GLN A 39 0.86 8.59 9.47
C GLN A 39 1.60 9.86 9.90
N VAL A 40 2.80 10.13 9.36
CA VAL A 40 3.63 11.29 9.74
C VAL A 40 2.99 12.60 9.31
N CYS A 41 2.60 12.72 8.03
CA CYS A 41 1.90 13.87 7.49
C CYS A 41 1.19 13.54 6.17
N HIS A 42 0.33 14.44 5.68
CA HIS A 42 -0.40 14.25 4.42
C HIS A 42 0.50 14.13 3.18
N ALA A 43 1.64 14.84 3.15
CA ALA A 43 2.57 14.76 2.04
C ALA A 43 3.20 13.36 1.94
N TRP A 44 3.67 12.83 3.07
CA TRP A 44 4.23 11.48 3.16
C TRP A 44 3.18 10.43 2.81
N ASN A 45 1.95 10.60 3.30
CA ASN A 45 0.84 9.74 2.93
C ASN A 45 0.66 9.66 1.41
N LYS A 46 0.57 10.81 0.74
CA LYS A 46 0.38 10.88 -0.71
C LYS A 46 1.53 10.27 -1.49
N ILE A 47 2.78 10.53 -1.08
CA ILE A 47 3.99 10.08 -1.80
C ILE A 47 4.22 8.58 -1.62
N LEU A 48 3.99 8.05 -0.41
CA LEU A 48 4.33 6.66 -0.07
C LEU A 48 3.17 5.69 -0.27
N THR A 49 1.92 6.15 -0.41
CA THR A 49 0.77 5.29 -0.71
C THR A 49 1.02 4.38 -1.93
N PRO A 50 1.52 4.87 -3.08
CA PRO A 50 1.84 4.00 -4.21
C PRO A 50 2.82 2.87 -3.88
N LEU A 51 3.79 3.11 -3.00
CA LEU A 51 4.78 2.12 -2.58
C LEU A 51 4.16 1.08 -1.64
N LEU A 52 3.28 1.50 -0.72
CA LEU A 52 2.55 0.57 0.16
C LEU A 52 1.67 -0.40 -0.64
N TRP A 53 1.02 0.09 -1.70
CA TRP A 53 0.13 -0.74 -2.53
C TRP A 53 0.84 -1.43 -3.70
N ARG A 54 2.16 -1.28 -3.85
CA ARG A 54 2.89 -1.87 -4.97
C ARG A 54 2.91 -3.39 -4.93
N GLU A 55 3.10 -3.93 -3.73
CA GLU A 55 3.20 -5.37 -3.47
C GLU A 55 2.11 -5.74 -2.47
N VAL A 56 1.17 -6.57 -2.90
CA VAL A 56 0.00 -6.94 -2.12
C VAL A 56 -0.03 -8.45 -1.94
N ASP A 57 -0.21 -8.89 -0.71
CA ASP A 57 -0.42 -10.29 -0.34
C ASP A 57 -1.71 -10.40 0.48
N ASP A 58 -2.72 -11.10 -0.04
CA ASP A 58 -4.01 -11.22 0.63
C ASP A 58 -3.93 -12.05 1.94
N LEU A 59 -2.89 -12.87 2.10
CA LEU A 59 -2.57 -13.56 3.36
C LEU A 59 -2.29 -12.59 4.51
N ALA A 60 -1.56 -11.50 4.21
CA ALA A 60 -1.22 -10.50 5.21
C ALA A 60 -2.47 -9.80 5.77
N TRP A 61 -3.62 -9.95 5.10
CA TRP A 61 -4.88 -9.36 5.48
C TRP A 61 -5.80 -10.30 6.27
N GLU A 62 -5.49 -11.59 6.33
CA GLU A 62 -6.31 -12.56 7.07
C GLU A 62 -6.50 -12.15 8.52
N GLU A 63 -5.48 -11.58 9.16
CA GLU A 63 -5.60 -11.11 10.55
C GLU A 63 -6.62 -9.98 10.72
N PHE A 64 -6.77 -9.12 9.71
CA PHE A 64 -7.73 -8.01 9.70
C PHE A 64 -9.14 -8.48 9.32
N LEU A 65 -9.24 -9.51 8.48
CA LEU A 65 -10.52 -10.04 7.98
C LEU A 65 -11.17 -11.09 8.90
N LYS A 66 -10.44 -11.65 9.87
CA LYS A 66 -10.94 -12.67 10.82
C LYS A 66 -12.12 -12.21 11.69
N GLN A 67 -12.39 -10.91 11.80
CA GLN A 67 -13.47 -10.37 12.64
C GLN A 67 -14.78 -10.14 11.88
N ASP A 68 -14.76 -10.20 10.54
CA ASP A 68 -15.87 -9.76 9.71
C ASP A 68 -16.53 -10.90 8.93
N THR A 69 -17.80 -10.69 8.57
CA THR A 69 -18.52 -11.62 7.69
C THR A 69 -17.88 -11.66 6.30
N VAL A 70 -18.07 -12.76 5.55
CA VAL A 70 -17.55 -12.93 4.17
C VAL A 70 -17.93 -11.75 3.26
N ASN A 71 -19.12 -11.17 3.43
CA ASN A 71 -19.58 -10.03 2.65
C ASN A 71 -18.82 -8.74 3.00
N ALA A 72 -18.59 -8.47 4.29
CA ALA A 72 -17.84 -7.31 4.73
C ALA A 72 -16.37 -7.38 4.26
N ALA A 73 -15.76 -8.57 4.30
CA ALA A 73 -14.43 -8.79 3.74
C ALA A 73 -14.38 -8.48 2.24
N LYS A 74 -15.37 -8.96 1.47
CA LYS A 74 -15.47 -8.67 0.03
C LYS A 74 -15.61 -7.18 -0.26
N GLU A 75 -16.51 -6.49 0.46
CA GLU A 75 -16.70 -5.05 0.30
C GLU A 75 -15.43 -4.26 0.64
N TRP A 76 -14.75 -4.64 1.72
CA TRP A 76 -13.48 -4.02 2.09
C TRP A 76 -12.42 -4.19 1.00
N VAL A 77 -12.24 -5.40 0.47
CA VAL A 77 -11.30 -5.67 -0.63
C VAL A 77 -11.68 -4.85 -1.85
N GLN A 78 -12.96 -4.81 -2.24
CA GLN A 78 -13.41 -4.02 -3.38
C GLN A 78 -13.04 -2.55 -3.22
N ILE A 79 -13.37 -1.94 -2.07
CA ILE A 79 -13.09 -0.52 -1.81
C ILE A 79 -11.58 -0.24 -1.89
N ARG A 80 -10.73 -1.12 -1.34
CA ARG A 80 -9.28 -0.93 -1.39
C ARG A 80 -8.72 -1.06 -2.79
N PHE A 81 -9.18 -2.04 -3.57
CA PHE A 81 -8.75 -2.22 -4.94
C PHE A 81 -9.25 -1.09 -5.84
N SER A 82 -10.48 -0.60 -5.69
CA SER A 82 -10.94 0.55 -6.47
C SER A 82 -10.15 1.83 -6.14
N ASN A 83 -9.71 2.01 -4.89
CA ASN A 83 -8.93 3.18 -4.47
C ASN A 83 -7.45 3.12 -4.87
N HIS A 84 -6.86 1.92 -4.89
CA HIS A 84 -5.41 1.76 -4.97
C HIS A 84 -4.92 0.74 -6.00
N GLY A 85 -5.82 0.06 -6.71
CA GLY A 85 -5.51 -1.00 -7.68
C GLY A 85 -4.58 -0.55 -8.81
N GLN A 86 -4.66 0.71 -9.20
CA GLN A 86 -3.74 1.33 -10.15
C GLN A 86 -2.27 1.34 -9.71
N HIS A 87 -1.99 1.19 -8.41
CA HIS A 87 -0.63 1.13 -7.85
C HIS A 87 -0.12 -0.30 -7.69
N ILE A 88 -1.00 -1.30 -7.71
CA ILE A 88 -0.62 -2.71 -7.57
C ILE A 88 0.20 -3.16 -8.78
N ARG A 89 1.36 -3.77 -8.51
CA ARG A 89 2.28 -4.33 -9.52
C ARG A 89 2.54 -5.81 -9.28
N HIS A 90 2.66 -6.21 -8.02
CA HIS A 90 2.88 -7.60 -7.64
C HIS A 90 1.75 -8.00 -6.70
N LEU A 91 0.98 -9.01 -7.11
CA LEU A 91 -0.16 -9.50 -6.36
C LEU A 91 0.00 -10.98 -6.05
N CYS A 92 -0.07 -11.33 -4.78
CA CYS A 92 -0.23 -12.70 -4.30
C CYS A 92 -1.69 -12.87 -3.86
N VAL A 93 -2.38 -13.85 -4.44
CA VAL A 93 -3.77 -14.18 -4.13
C VAL A 93 -3.92 -15.62 -3.68
N GLN A 94 -4.82 -15.83 -2.73
CA GLN A 94 -5.30 -17.14 -2.30
C GLN A 94 -6.79 -17.34 -2.51
N THR A 95 -7.53 -16.25 -2.72
CA THR A 95 -8.98 -16.31 -2.89
C THR A 95 -9.41 -15.91 -4.29
N ASN A 96 -10.38 -16.64 -4.84
CA ASN A 96 -11.01 -16.29 -6.13
C ASN A 96 -11.70 -14.91 -6.08
N THR A 97 -12.14 -14.48 -4.89
CA THR A 97 -12.73 -13.15 -4.69
C THR A 97 -11.72 -12.04 -4.98
N VAL A 98 -10.52 -12.09 -4.39
CA VAL A 98 -9.47 -11.09 -4.64
C VAL A 98 -9.03 -11.14 -6.09
N LEU A 99 -8.89 -12.34 -6.68
CA LEU A 99 -8.52 -12.49 -8.08
C LEU A 99 -9.51 -11.80 -9.02
N ASN A 100 -10.81 -12.04 -8.85
CA ASN A 100 -11.85 -11.43 -9.70
C ASN A 100 -11.82 -9.90 -9.59
N ILE A 101 -11.73 -9.36 -8.38
CA ILE A 101 -11.64 -7.91 -8.16
C ILE A 101 -10.37 -7.34 -8.81
N ALA A 102 -9.24 -8.04 -8.68
CA ALA A 102 -7.98 -7.63 -9.26
C ALA A 102 -8.04 -7.53 -10.79
N THR A 103 -8.79 -8.42 -11.46
CA THR A 103 -8.93 -8.36 -12.94
C THR A 103 -9.59 -7.07 -13.43
N GLU A 104 -10.42 -6.45 -12.61
CA GLU A 104 -11.13 -5.22 -12.96
C GLU A 104 -10.32 -3.96 -12.58
N GLU A 105 -9.62 -4.01 -11.44
CA GLU A 105 -9.03 -2.83 -10.81
C GLU A 105 -7.50 -2.69 -11.00
N CYS A 106 -6.77 -3.80 -11.23
CA CYS A 106 -5.31 -3.80 -11.34
C CYS A 106 -4.82 -3.65 -12.79
N ARG A 107 -4.85 -2.41 -13.32
CA ARG A 107 -4.51 -2.13 -14.74
C ARG A 107 -3.03 -2.26 -15.10
N HIS A 108 -2.15 -2.35 -14.11
CA HIS A 108 -0.70 -2.28 -14.29
C HIS A 108 0.02 -3.45 -13.64
N LEU A 109 -0.68 -4.57 -13.45
CA LEU A 109 -0.12 -5.76 -12.83
C LEU A 109 1.06 -6.31 -13.64
N VAL A 110 2.18 -6.56 -12.97
CA VAL A 110 3.42 -7.09 -13.54
C VAL A 110 3.61 -8.55 -13.14
N SER A 111 3.23 -8.92 -11.92
CA SER A 111 3.35 -10.28 -11.40
C SER A 111 2.08 -10.68 -10.67
N LEU A 112 1.60 -11.90 -10.96
CA LEU A 112 0.50 -12.55 -10.26
C LEU A 112 0.97 -13.91 -9.75
N THR A 113 0.84 -14.12 -8.44
CA THR A 113 1.06 -15.43 -7.81
C THR A 113 -0.26 -15.91 -7.25
N ALA A 114 -0.70 -17.08 -7.68
CA ALA A 114 -1.93 -17.71 -7.22
C ALA A 114 -1.60 -18.93 -6.34
N ASN A 115 -1.83 -18.81 -5.04
CA ASN A 115 -1.52 -19.83 -4.06
C ASN A 115 -2.80 -20.55 -3.64
N ARG A 116 -2.93 -21.84 -4.00
CA ARG A 116 -4.07 -22.69 -3.59
C ARG A 116 -5.45 -22.14 -3.98
N LEU A 117 -5.60 -21.55 -5.16
CA LEU A 117 -6.93 -21.27 -5.70
C LEU A 117 -7.66 -22.60 -5.86
N ALA A 118 -8.78 -22.78 -5.15
CA ALA A 118 -9.64 -23.92 -5.36
C ALA A 118 -10.11 -23.90 -6.81
N ILE A 119 -9.78 -24.94 -7.57
CA ILE A 119 -10.33 -25.16 -8.90
C ILE A 119 -11.84 -25.38 -8.66
N PRO A 120 -12.74 -24.53 -9.19
CA PRO A 120 -14.15 -24.82 -9.08
C PRO A 120 -14.42 -26.16 -9.76
N ASP A 121 -14.92 -27.13 -8.99
CA ASP A 121 -15.33 -28.44 -9.51
C ASP A 121 -16.27 -28.24 -10.70
N GLN A 122 -15.91 -28.82 -11.85
CA GLN A 122 -16.70 -28.82 -13.09
C GLN A 122 -17.93 -29.73 -12.98
#